data_AF-A0A815UBB8-F1
#
_entry.id   AF-A0A815UBB8-F1
#
_cell.length_a   1.000
_cell.length_b   1.000
_cell.length_c   1.000
_cell.angle_alpha   90.00
_cell.angle_beta   90.00
_cell.angle_gamma   90.00
#
_symmetry.space_group_name_H-M   'P 1'
#
loop_
_entity.id
_entity.type
_entity.pdbx_description
1 polymer ?
#
loop_
_entity_poly.entity_id
_entity_poly.type
_entity_poly.pdbx_seq_one_letter_code
_entity_poly.pdbx_strand_id
1 'polypeptide(L)'
;TVGLHCRLIGRPGRISSLVRFINYIQGQDKVWVPTRLEIALHWKKTHPYVKPDLIPSQLDRETFISRFGLIFEQSSWIAERAFDGELAPANNTAHGLHFALRTQFRAASDDERLKVLVAHPNLARKLAVLTCLTAESTNEHLSSDLDMLTDEEREIFTDLNEKYTTKFGFPFIIAVKDNTKASILDAIKRRLENDRENEFQIACTQVERITYLRLKAFLLD
;
A
#
# COMPACT_ATOMS: atom_id res chain seq x y z
N THR A 1 0.86 32.49 3.26
CA THR A 1 2.29 32.80 3.38
C THR A 1 2.53 34.24 3.02
N VAL A 2 3.17 35.03 3.89
CA VAL A 2 3.61 36.40 3.55
C VAL A 2 5.06 36.30 3.10
N GLY A 3 5.33 36.53 1.81
CA GLY A 3 6.69 36.52 1.28
C GLY A 3 7.46 37.78 1.71
N LEU A 4 8.62 37.61 2.35
CA LEU A 4 9.51 38.71 2.72
C LEU A 4 10.81 38.61 1.94
N HIS A 5 11.16 39.65 1.19
CA HIS A 5 12.46 39.74 0.55
C HIS A 5 13.51 40.22 1.57
N CYS A 6 14.35 39.30 2.07
CA CYS A 6 15.31 39.54 3.16
C CYS A 6 16.15 40.82 2.96
N ARG A 7 16.63 41.07 1.73
CA ARG A 7 17.45 42.26 1.40
C ARG A 7 16.69 43.59 1.41
N LEU A 8 15.37 43.58 1.16
CA LEU A 8 14.56 44.79 1.14
C LEU A 8 14.05 45.12 2.55
N ILE A 9 13.63 44.10 3.30
CA ILE A 9 13.08 44.29 4.65
C ILE A 9 14.17 44.64 5.68
N GLY A 10 15.41 44.16 5.49
CA GLY A 10 16.54 44.50 6.35
C GLY A 10 17.10 45.92 6.18
N ARG A 11 16.56 46.74 5.28
CA ARG A 11 17.02 48.13 5.12
C ARG A 11 16.63 48.96 6.36
N PRO A 12 17.49 49.89 6.84
CA PRO A 12 17.23 50.66 8.06
C PRO A 12 15.86 51.35 8.13
N GLY A 13 15.37 51.89 7.00
CA GLY A 13 14.05 52.53 6.95
C GLY A 13 12.85 51.59 6.87
N ARG A 14 13.05 50.28 6.71
CA ARG A 14 11.98 49.28 6.49
C ARG A 14 11.88 48.23 7.60
N ILE A 15 12.96 48.00 8.35
CA ILE A 15 12.96 47.00 9.42
C ILE A 15 11.97 47.35 10.56
N SER A 16 11.71 48.64 10.80
CA SER A 16 10.78 49.06 11.86
C SER A 16 9.36 48.53 11.63
N SER A 17 8.91 48.44 10.37
CA SER A 17 7.60 47.89 10.02
C SER A 17 7.51 46.40 10.34
N LEU A 18 8.60 45.66 10.13
CA LEU A 18 8.68 44.24 10.50
C LEU A 18 8.63 44.07 12.03
N VAL A 19 9.37 44.90 12.77
CA VAL A 19 9.34 44.86 14.24
C VAL A 19 7.94 45.14 14.79
N ARG A 20 7.26 46.18 14.27
CA ARG A 20 5.87 46.49 14.66
C ARG A 20 4.93 45.32 14.36
N PHE A 21 5.08 44.70 13.20
CA PHE A 21 4.29 43.55 12.82
C PHE A 21 4.53 42.35 13.75
N ILE A 22 5.79 42.02 14.06
CA ILE A 22 6.14 40.94 14.98
C ILE A 22 5.53 41.19 16.36
N ASN A 23 5.66 42.40 16.91
CA ASN A 23 5.08 42.74 18.21
C ASN A 23 3.55 42.60 18.22
N TYR A 24 2.88 43.00 17.13
CA TYR A 24 1.42 42.85 17.00
C TYR A 24 0.99 41.39 16.99
N ILE A 25 1.67 40.54 16.22
CA ILE A 25 1.28 39.11 16.11
C ILE A 25 1.65 38.30 17.35
N GLN A 26 2.67 38.70 18.11
CA GLN A 26 3.04 38.04 19.38
C GLN A 26 1.95 38.11 20.45
N GLY A 27 1.02 39.08 20.36
CA GLY A 27 -0.12 39.19 21.26
C GLY A 27 -1.32 38.30 20.90
N GLN A 28 -1.20 37.45 19.88
CA GLN A 28 -2.31 36.60 19.39
C GLN A 28 -2.15 35.16 19.89
N ASP A 29 -3.21 34.57 20.47
CA ASP A 29 -3.16 33.25 21.14
C ASP A 29 -2.70 32.09 20.25
N LYS A 30 -2.93 32.19 18.94
CA LYS A 30 -2.61 31.13 17.96
C LYS A 30 -1.36 31.43 17.13
N VAL A 31 -0.53 32.38 17.57
CA VAL A 31 0.69 32.76 16.87
C VAL A 31 1.91 32.31 17.65
N TRP A 32 2.76 31.53 16.97
CA TRP A 32 4.08 31.16 17.47
C TRP A 32 5.15 31.92 16.67
N VAL A 33 5.99 32.69 17.37
CA VAL A 33 7.16 33.37 16.79
C VAL A 33 8.44 32.70 17.29
N PRO A 34 8.84 31.55 16.70
CA PRO A 34 9.99 30.81 17.18
C PRO A 34 11.32 31.28 16.63
N THR A 35 12.36 31.04 17.42
CA THR A 35 13.74 30.90 16.96
C THR A 35 13.93 29.60 16.17
N ARG A 36 15.01 29.50 15.40
CA ARG A 36 15.36 28.25 14.69
C ARG A 36 15.54 27.06 15.65
N LEU A 37 16.02 27.30 16.86
CA LEU A 37 16.21 26.27 17.88
C LEU A 37 14.86 25.74 18.38
N GLU A 38 13.90 26.62 18.65
CA GLU A 38 12.55 26.20 19.09
C GLU A 38 11.82 25.43 18.00
N ILE A 39 11.98 25.80 16.72
CA ILE A 39 11.50 24.98 15.59
C ILE A 39 12.12 23.58 15.67
N ALA A 40 13.44 23.48 15.78
CA ALA A 40 14.12 22.20 15.82
C ALA A 40 13.68 21.33 17.02
N LEU A 41 13.53 21.92 18.20
CA LEU A 41 13.07 21.22 19.40
C LEU A 41 11.61 20.78 19.28
N HIS A 42 10.73 21.62 18.72
CA HIS A 42 9.35 21.25 18.45
C HIS A 42 9.30 20.06 17.49
N TRP A 43 10.02 20.12 16.36
CA TRP A 43 10.09 19.01 15.41
C TRP A 43 10.61 17.72 16.04
N LYS A 44 11.68 17.78 16.84
CA LYS A 44 12.20 16.61 17.56
C LYS A 44 11.16 16.01 18.52
N LYS A 45 10.34 16.86 19.16
CA LYS A 45 9.31 16.44 20.12
C LYS A 45 8.06 15.90 19.42
N THR A 46 7.58 16.55 18.37
CA THR A 46 6.30 16.23 17.71
C THR A 46 6.45 15.24 16.56
N HIS A 47 7.63 15.18 15.95
CA HIS A 47 7.99 14.27 14.86
C HIS A 47 9.30 13.55 15.20
N PRO A 48 9.38 12.83 16.32
CA PRO A 48 10.58 12.10 16.68
C PRO A 48 10.91 11.09 15.58
N TYR A 49 12.18 11.00 15.20
CA TYR A 49 12.62 9.95 14.29
C TYR A 49 12.42 8.59 14.93
N VAL A 50 11.60 7.76 14.31
CA VAL A 50 11.45 6.35 14.65
C VAL A 50 12.37 5.58 13.71
N LYS A 51 13.35 4.88 14.28
CA LYS A 51 14.19 4.00 13.49
C LYS A 51 13.33 2.87 12.94
N PRO A 52 13.34 2.60 11.62
CA PRO A 52 12.61 1.46 11.08
C PRO A 52 13.25 0.17 11.62
N ASP A 53 12.41 -0.73 12.12
CA ASP A 53 12.84 -2.04 12.64
C ASP A 53 13.35 -2.96 11.52
N LEU A 54 12.87 -2.75 10.29
CA LEU A 54 13.22 -3.53 9.12
C LEU A 54 13.74 -2.62 8.01
N ILE A 55 14.96 -2.88 7.55
CA ILE A 55 15.60 -2.16 6.45
C ILE A 55 15.89 -3.16 5.34
N PRO A 56 14.96 -3.34 4.37
CA PRO A 56 15.07 -4.33 3.29
C PRO A 56 16.43 -4.38 2.59
N SER A 57 17.05 -3.22 2.33
CA SER A 57 18.35 -3.11 1.65
C SER A 57 19.54 -3.57 2.48
N GLN A 58 19.36 -3.85 3.77
CA GLN A 58 20.42 -4.28 4.70
C GLN A 58 20.23 -5.74 5.15
N LEU A 59 19.20 -6.43 4.67
CA LEU A 59 18.97 -7.84 4.99
C LEU A 59 19.87 -8.73 4.14
N ASP A 60 20.24 -9.89 4.69
CA ASP A 60 20.79 -10.98 3.89
C ASP A 60 19.69 -11.63 3.03
N ARG A 61 20.12 -12.39 2.01
CA ARG A 61 19.23 -13.00 1.03
C ARG A 61 18.20 -13.94 1.66
N GLU A 62 18.62 -14.75 2.62
CA GLU A 62 17.76 -15.76 3.26
C GLU A 62 16.68 -15.08 4.10
N THR A 63 17.06 -14.10 4.93
CA THR A 63 16.12 -13.30 5.71
C THR A 63 15.17 -12.53 4.80
N PHE A 64 15.66 -11.94 3.72
CA PHE A 64 14.81 -11.21 2.77
C PHE A 64 13.75 -12.11 2.13
N ILE A 65 14.15 -13.29 1.62
CA ILE A 65 13.21 -14.23 0.99
C ILE A 65 12.23 -14.80 2.03
N SER A 66 12.69 -15.12 3.24
CA SER A 66 11.83 -15.58 4.32
C SER A 66 10.74 -14.56 4.67
N ARG A 67 11.08 -13.26 4.69
CA ARG A 67 10.16 -12.18 5.04
C ARG A 67 9.24 -11.76 3.89
N PHE A 68 9.78 -11.63 2.68
CA PHE A 68 9.08 -11.03 1.53
C PHE A 68 8.67 -12.04 0.45
N GLY A 69 9.16 -13.28 0.50
CA GLY A 69 8.90 -14.31 -0.51
C GLY A 69 7.44 -14.78 -0.58
N LEU A 70 6.68 -14.63 0.51
CA LEU A 70 5.26 -14.97 0.56
C LEU A 70 4.33 -13.79 0.23
N ILE A 71 4.88 -12.61 -0.07
CA ILE A 71 4.04 -11.45 -0.42
C ILE A 71 3.31 -11.69 -1.73
N PHE A 72 4.00 -12.27 -2.71
CA PHE A 72 3.34 -12.87 -3.86
C PHE A 72 3.05 -14.33 -3.54
N GLU A 73 1.78 -14.72 -3.64
CA GLU A 73 1.34 -16.05 -3.28
C GLU A 73 2.09 -17.13 -4.08
N GLN A 74 2.74 -18.06 -3.37
CA GLN A 74 3.51 -19.18 -3.94
C GLN A 74 4.54 -18.76 -5.02
N SER A 75 5.05 -17.52 -4.96
CA SER A 75 5.89 -16.94 -6.01
C SER A 75 7.14 -16.26 -5.43
N SER A 76 7.92 -17.01 -4.64
CA SER A 76 9.15 -16.53 -3.99
C SER A 76 10.19 -16.00 -4.98
N TRP A 77 10.19 -16.54 -6.21
CA TRP A 77 11.11 -16.15 -7.28
C TRP A 77 11.09 -14.64 -7.58
N ILE A 78 9.96 -13.94 -7.35
CA ILE A 78 9.87 -12.49 -7.54
C ILE A 78 10.74 -11.76 -6.51
N ALA A 79 10.70 -12.22 -5.25
CA ALA A 79 11.53 -11.67 -4.19
C ALA A 79 13.02 -12.01 -4.43
N GLU A 80 13.31 -13.22 -4.89
CA GLU A 80 14.66 -13.64 -5.27
C GLU A 80 15.23 -12.74 -6.37
N ARG A 81 14.52 -12.58 -7.50
CA ARG A 81 14.96 -11.69 -8.59
C ARG A 81 15.09 -10.24 -8.16
N ALA A 82 14.23 -9.77 -7.25
CA ALA A 82 14.30 -8.40 -6.75
C ALA A 82 15.52 -8.17 -5.84
N PHE A 83 15.90 -9.18 -5.06
CA PHE A 83 17.12 -9.14 -4.27
C PHE A 83 18.37 -9.21 -5.15
N ASP A 84 18.36 -10.12 -6.13
CA ASP A 84 19.48 -10.31 -7.07
C ASP A 84 19.67 -9.07 -7.99
N GLY A 85 18.63 -8.24 -8.15
CA GLY A 85 18.68 -6.95 -8.85
C GLY A 85 19.23 -5.77 -8.02
N GLU A 86 19.79 -6.03 -6.84
CA GLU A 86 20.35 -5.09 -5.86
C GLU A 86 19.36 -4.06 -5.32
N LEU A 87 19.08 -4.14 -4.02
CA LEU A 87 18.21 -3.18 -3.33
C LEU A 87 19.01 -1.99 -2.79
N ALA A 88 18.58 -0.78 -3.13
CA ALA A 88 19.16 0.47 -2.64
C ALA A 88 18.37 1.03 -1.44
N PRO A 89 18.89 2.05 -0.72
CA PRO A 89 18.16 2.69 0.37
C PRO A 89 16.78 3.23 -0.01
N ALA A 90 16.56 3.54 -1.29
CA ALA A 90 15.25 3.94 -1.83
C ALA A 90 14.19 2.83 -1.67
N ASN A 91 14.60 1.56 -1.63
CA ASN A 91 13.73 0.39 -1.49
C ASN A 91 13.37 0.07 -0.03
N ASN A 92 13.81 0.87 0.94
CA ASN A 92 13.49 0.65 2.35
C ASN A 92 12.10 1.11 2.77
N THR A 93 11.34 1.69 1.84
CA THR A 93 9.95 2.08 2.05
C THR A 93 9.01 1.07 1.40
N ALA A 94 7.77 0.97 1.87
CA ALA A 94 6.75 0.10 1.25
C ALA A 94 6.59 0.39 -0.25
N HIS A 95 6.64 1.67 -0.64
CA HIS A 95 6.58 2.08 -2.04
C HIS A 95 7.82 1.66 -2.83
N GLY A 96 9.02 1.89 -2.30
CA GLY A 96 10.26 1.54 -2.98
C GLY A 96 10.44 0.04 -3.15
N LEU A 97 10.08 -0.76 -2.14
CA LEU A 97 10.14 -2.22 -2.23
C LEU A 97 9.09 -2.76 -3.19
N HIS A 98 7.88 -2.20 -3.17
CA HIS A 98 6.82 -2.54 -4.13
C HIS A 98 7.28 -2.29 -5.57
N PHE A 99 7.93 -1.16 -5.82
CA PHE A 99 8.46 -0.83 -7.13
C PHE A 99 9.47 -1.88 -7.62
N ALA A 100 10.42 -2.30 -6.77
CA ALA A 100 11.41 -3.32 -7.11
C ALA A 100 10.74 -4.67 -7.49
N LEU A 101 9.82 -5.14 -6.65
CA LEU A 101 9.11 -6.41 -6.90
C LEU A 101 8.20 -6.34 -8.14
N ARG A 102 7.45 -5.25 -8.30
CA ARG A 102 6.59 -5.00 -9.46
C ARG A 102 7.39 -5.00 -10.76
N THR A 103 8.61 -4.46 -10.73
CA THR A 103 9.49 -4.42 -11.90
C THR A 103 9.85 -5.84 -12.35
N GLN A 104 10.20 -6.72 -11.41
CA GLN A 104 10.47 -8.12 -11.71
C GLN A 104 9.22 -8.88 -12.19
N PHE A 105 8.06 -8.60 -11.60
CA PHE A 105 6.79 -9.18 -12.03
C PHE A 105 6.41 -8.77 -13.46
N ARG A 106 6.65 -7.50 -13.84
CA ARG A 106 6.39 -7.00 -15.20
C ARG A 106 7.38 -7.49 -16.24
N ALA A 107 8.64 -7.70 -15.84
CA ALA A 107 9.67 -8.24 -16.71
C ALA A 107 9.49 -9.74 -17.00
N ALA A 108 8.69 -10.43 -16.19
CA ALA A 108 8.42 -11.86 -16.35
C ALA A 108 7.57 -12.18 -17.59
N SER A 109 7.70 -13.40 -18.09
CA SER A 109 6.89 -13.86 -19.23
C SER A 109 5.41 -13.94 -18.87
N ASP A 110 4.53 -13.96 -19.88
CA ASP A 110 3.08 -14.10 -19.64
C ASP A 110 2.76 -15.42 -18.93
N ASP A 111 3.51 -16.51 -19.20
CA ASP A 111 3.37 -17.78 -18.50
C ASP A 111 3.75 -17.70 -17.01
N GLU A 112 4.84 -17.00 -16.69
CA GLU A 112 5.25 -16.77 -15.30
C GLU A 112 4.21 -15.92 -14.56
N ARG A 113 3.70 -14.86 -15.20
CA ARG A 113 2.63 -14.03 -14.64
C ARG A 113 1.33 -14.83 -14.47
N LEU A 114 0.97 -15.67 -15.43
CA LEU A 114 -0.21 -16.54 -15.33
C LEU A 114 -0.11 -17.52 -14.16
N LYS A 115 1.07 -18.12 -13.91
CA LYS A 115 1.28 -18.99 -12.74
C LYS A 115 1.03 -18.24 -11.43
N VAL A 116 1.48 -16.98 -11.34
CA VAL A 116 1.21 -16.13 -10.17
C VAL A 116 -0.30 -15.91 -10.00
N LEU A 117 -1.03 -15.63 -11.09
CA LEU A 117 -2.49 -15.44 -11.04
C LEU A 117 -3.21 -16.73 -10.60
N VAL A 118 -2.82 -17.89 -11.13
CA VAL A 118 -3.43 -19.19 -10.81
C VAL A 118 -3.14 -19.61 -9.37
N ALA A 119 -1.97 -19.26 -8.83
CA ALA A 119 -1.60 -19.54 -7.45
C ALA A 119 -2.40 -18.74 -6.41
N HIS A 120 -3.10 -17.67 -6.82
CA HIS A 120 -3.93 -16.91 -5.89
C HIS A 120 -5.14 -17.72 -5.43
N PRO A 121 -5.37 -17.87 -4.11
CA PRO A 121 -6.53 -18.60 -3.61
C PRO A 121 -7.82 -17.89 -4.00
N ASN A 122 -8.84 -18.67 -4.33
CA ASN A 122 -10.17 -18.16 -4.64
C ASN A 122 -10.67 -17.26 -3.52
N LEU A 123 -11.26 -16.12 -3.90
CA LEU A 123 -11.80 -15.12 -3.00
C LEU A 123 -12.77 -15.73 -1.97
N ALA A 124 -13.59 -16.71 -2.41
CA ALA A 124 -14.49 -17.49 -1.54
C ALA A 124 -13.76 -18.30 -0.46
N ARG A 125 -12.61 -18.91 -0.78
CA ARG A 125 -11.77 -19.64 0.19
C ARG A 125 -11.14 -18.67 1.18
N LYS A 126 -10.73 -17.49 0.72
CA LYS A 126 -10.16 -16.45 1.58
C LYS A 126 -11.21 -15.84 2.53
N LEU A 127 -12.43 -15.62 2.04
CA LEU A 127 -13.57 -15.18 2.85
C LEU A 127 -13.98 -16.24 3.87
N ALA A 128 -14.02 -17.52 3.49
CA ALA A 128 -14.29 -18.62 4.42
C ALA A 128 -13.24 -18.73 5.55
N VAL A 129 -11.96 -18.50 5.24
CA VAL A 129 -10.89 -18.48 6.24
C VAL A 129 -10.99 -17.25 7.16
N LEU A 130 -11.37 -16.09 6.62
CA LEU A 130 -11.61 -14.88 7.43
C LEU A 130 -12.77 -15.10 8.42
N THR A 131 -13.86 -15.77 8.00
CA THR A 131 -14.95 -16.16 8.91
C THR A 131 -14.55 -17.20 9.97
N CYS A 132 -13.49 -17.99 9.76
CA CYS A 132 -13.02 -18.96 10.75
C CYS A 132 -12.00 -18.36 11.75
N LEU A 133 -11.24 -17.34 11.34
CA LEU A 133 -10.22 -16.69 12.18
C LEU A 133 -10.81 -15.68 13.19
N THR A 134 -12.06 -15.27 13.01
CA THR A 134 -12.74 -14.33 13.92
C THR A 134 -13.10 -14.91 15.29
N ALA A 135 -12.90 -16.22 15.54
CA ALA A 135 -13.01 -16.79 16.88
C ALA A 135 -11.75 -16.55 17.75
N GLU A 136 -10.59 -16.30 17.16
CA GLU A 136 -9.30 -16.15 17.87
C GLU A 136 -8.47 -14.99 17.31
N SER A 137 -8.93 -13.74 17.39
CA SER A 137 -8.03 -12.56 17.52
C SER A 137 -8.81 -11.25 17.51
N THR A 138 -9.12 -10.78 18.71
CA THR A 138 -9.31 -9.36 19.00
C THR A 138 -8.01 -8.61 18.67
N ASN A 139 -7.91 -7.96 17.49
CA ASN A 139 -7.39 -6.59 17.29
C ASN A 139 -7.06 -6.14 15.85
N GLU A 140 -7.28 -6.91 14.76
CA GLU A 140 -6.83 -6.44 13.43
C GLU A 140 -7.81 -6.64 12.24
N HIS A 141 -9.12 -6.58 12.46
CA HIS A 141 -10.11 -6.68 11.38
C HIS A 141 -11.09 -5.50 11.34
N LEU A 142 -10.63 -4.35 10.83
CA LEU A 142 -11.49 -3.23 10.41
C LEU A 142 -11.83 -3.32 8.90
N SER A 143 -12.52 -4.38 8.50
CA SER A 143 -13.30 -4.40 7.26
C SER A 143 -14.53 -5.32 7.46
N SER A 144 -15.43 -4.88 8.32
CA SER A 144 -16.59 -5.62 8.85
C SER A 144 -17.78 -5.79 7.88
N ASP A 145 -17.58 -5.69 6.56
CA ASP A 145 -18.68 -5.82 5.57
C ASP A 145 -18.65 -7.13 4.77
N LEU A 146 -17.57 -7.91 4.88
CA LEU A 146 -17.40 -9.16 4.12
C LEU A 146 -17.56 -10.43 4.95
N ASP A 147 -17.55 -10.30 6.29
CA ASP A 147 -17.73 -11.43 7.23
C ASP A 147 -19.19 -11.92 7.31
N MET A 148 -20.15 -11.18 6.74
CA MET A 148 -21.57 -11.53 6.75
C MET A 148 -22.06 -11.79 5.33
N LEU A 149 -21.54 -12.82 4.69
CA LEU A 149 -22.13 -13.39 3.48
C LEU A 149 -23.19 -14.41 3.88
N THR A 150 -24.42 -14.18 3.43
CA THR A 150 -25.47 -15.20 3.51
C THR A 150 -25.12 -16.40 2.63
N ASP A 151 -25.70 -17.57 2.91
CA ASP A 151 -25.50 -18.76 2.10
C ASP A 151 -25.84 -18.52 0.62
N GLU A 152 -26.93 -17.81 0.35
CA GLU A 152 -27.36 -17.42 -1.00
C GLU A 152 -26.31 -16.56 -1.73
N GLU A 153 -25.71 -15.60 -1.04
CA GLU A 153 -24.67 -14.76 -1.64
C GLU A 153 -23.38 -15.54 -1.89
N ARG A 154 -23.02 -16.48 -1.00
CA ARG A 154 -21.87 -17.36 -1.20
C ARG A 154 -22.04 -18.24 -2.45
N GLU A 155 -23.24 -18.76 -2.69
CA GLU A 155 -23.54 -19.51 -3.91
C GLU A 155 -23.40 -18.64 -5.15
N ILE A 156 -23.95 -17.41 -5.15
CA ILE A 156 -23.81 -16.47 -6.27
C ILE A 156 -22.33 -16.16 -6.55
N PHE A 157 -21.53 -15.89 -5.51
CA PHE A 157 -20.10 -15.66 -5.68
C PHE A 157 -19.36 -16.88 -6.21
N THR A 158 -19.75 -18.08 -5.78
CA THR A 158 -19.12 -19.33 -6.22
C THR A 158 -19.41 -19.58 -7.71
N ASP A 159 -20.67 -19.48 -8.14
CA ASP A 159 -21.08 -19.60 -9.54
C ASP A 159 -20.38 -18.56 -10.44
N LEU A 160 -20.32 -17.29 -10.02
CA LEU A 160 -19.64 -16.24 -10.78
C LEU A 160 -18.13 -16.48 -10.88
N ASN A 161 -17.50 -16.99 -9.81
CA ASN A 161 -16.07 -17.34 -9.83
C ASN A 161 -15.78 -18.55 -10.72
N GLU A 162 -16.66 -19.54 -10.74
CA GLU A 162 -16.55 -20.70 -11.64
C GLU A 162 -16.65 -20.23 -13.10
N LYS A 163 -17.68 -19.46 -13.44
CA LYS A 163 -17.83 -18.86 -14.79
C LYS A 163 -16.61 -18.05 -15.20
N TYR A 164 -16.07 -17.25 -14.29
CA TYR A 164 -14.88 -16.44 -14.52
C TYR A 164 -13.66 -17.32 -14.79
N THR A 165 -13.43 -18.34 -13.95
CA THR A 165 -12.29 -19.25 -14.08
C THR A 165 -12.36 -20.06 -15.37
N THR A 166 -13.56 -20.54 -15.75
CA THR A 166 -13.77 -21.25 -17.02
C THR A 166 -13.50 -20.36 -18.23
N LYS A 167 -13.87 -19.07 -18.18
CA LYS A 167 -13.65 -18.14 -19.30
C LYS A 167 -12.20 -17.72 -19.45
N PHE A 168 -11.52 -17.36 -18.35
CA PHE A 168 -10.21 -16.70 -18.40
C PHE A 168 -9.03 -17.62 -18.04
N GLY A 169 -9.28 -18.75 -17.36
CA GLY A 169 -8.26 -19.73 -16.97
C GLY A 169 -7.49 -19.39 -15.69
N PHE A 170 -7.93 -18.38 -14.93
CA PHE A 170 -7.37 -17.98 -13.64
C PHE A 170 -8.48 -17.44 -12.73
N PRO A 171 -8.31 -17.47 -11.40
CA PRO A 171 -9.36 -17.04 -10.47
C PRO A 171 -9.59 -15.53 -10.52
N PHE A 172 -10.76 -15.10 -10.05
CA PHE A 172 -11.07 -13.68 -9.93
C PHE A 172 -10.23 -13.03 -8.81
N ILE A 173 -9.45 -12.01 -9.17
CA ILE A 173 -8.54 -11.31 -8.26
C ILE A 173 -8.97 -9.85 -8.15
N ILE A 174 -9.13 -9.37 -6.92
CA ILE A 174 -9.42 -7.97 -6.60
C ILE A 174 -8.85 -7.60 -5.23
N ALA A 175 -8.40 -6.34 -5.08
CA ALA A 175 -7.94 -5.80 -3.80
C ALA A 175 -9.13 -5.57 -2.86
N VAL A 176 -9.37 -6.52 -1.96
CA VAL A 176 -10.48 -6.51 -1.01
C VAL A 176 -10.48 -5.28 -0.09
N LYS A 177 -9.31 -4.81 0.35
CA LYS A 177 -9.21 -3.61 1.21
C LYS A 177 -9.71 -2.33 0.54
N ASP A 178 -9.77 -2.28 -0.79
CA ASP A 178 -10.24 -1.11 -1.54
C ASP A 178 -11.71 -1.23 -1.98
N ASN A 179 -12.38 -2.36 -1.68
CA ASN A 179 -13.69 -2.66 -2.25
C ASN A 179 -14.71 -3.16 -1.22
N THR A 180 -15.95 -2.73 -1.38
CA THR A 180 -17.09 -3.28 -0.67
C THR A 180 -17.65 -4.50 -1.40
N LYS A 181 -18.44 -5.32 -0.71
CA LYS A 181 -19.13 -6.48 -1.29
C LYS A 181 -19.91 -6.16 -2.57
N ALA A 182 -20.69 -5.08 -2.55
CA ALA A 182 -21.45 -4.62 -3.71
C ALA A 182 -20.51 -4.24 -4.88
N SER A 183 -19.42 -3.52 -4.61
CA SER A 183 -18.41 -3.18 -5.61
C SER A 183 -17.78 -4.43 -6.22
N ILE A 184 -17.51 -5.47 -5.42
CA ILE A 184 -16.94 -6.73 -5.90
C ILE A 184 -17.92 -7.45 -6.85
N LEU A 185 -19.21 -7.51 -6.51
CA LEU A 185 -20.25 -8.11 -7.38
C LEU A 185 -20.39 -7.36 -8.70
N ASP A 186 -20.38 -6.03 -8.66
CA ASP A 186 -20.45 -5.23 -9.89
C ASP A 186 -19.16 -5.37 -10.71
N ALA A 187 -18.01 -5.47 -10.05
CA ALA A 187 -16.73 -5.67 -10.70
C ALA A 187 -16.66 -7.03 -11.41
N ILE A 188 -17.10 -8.14 -10.78
CA ILE A 188 -17.06 -9.46 -11.42
C ILE A 188 -18.00 -9.53 -12.61
N LYS A 189 -19.21 -8.94 -12.52
CA LYS A 189 -20.17 -8.88 -13.63
C LYS A 189 -19.62 -8.09 -14.81
N ARG A 190 -19.08 -6.89 -14.55
CA ARG A 190 -18.47 -6.05 -15.60
C ARG A 190 -17.25 -6.72 -16.24
N ARG A 191 -16.38 -7.33 -15.43
CA ARG A 191 -15.16 -7.98 -15.90
C ARG A 191 -15.42 -9.28 -16.68
N LEU A 192 -16.54 -9.95 -16.41
CA LEU A 192 -16.99 -11.08 -17.22
C LEU A 192 -17.30 -10.69 -18.68
N GLU A 193 -17.55 -9.41 -18.98
CA GLU A 193 -17.78 -8.95 -20.36
C GLU A 193 -16.48 -8.68 -21.12
N ASN A 194 -15.34 -8.59 -20.43
CA ASN A 194 -14.05 -8.30 -21.05
C ASN A 194 -13.53 -9.45 -21.93
N ASP A 195 -12.60 -9.10 -22.83
CA ASP A 195 -11.72 -10.02 -23.53
C ASP A 195 -10.61 -10.52 -22.59
N ARG A 196 -9.99 -11.65 -22.97
CA ARG A 196 -9.00 -12.31 -22.12
C ARG A 196 -7.74 -11.48 -21.90
N GLU A 197 -7.29 -10.73 -22.90
CA GLU A 197 -6.07 -9.93 -22.80
C GLU A 197 -6.27 -8.75 -21.85
N ASN A 198 -7.34 -7.97 -22.03
CA ASN A 198 -7.67 -6.88 -21.12
C ASN A 198 -7.84 -7.39 -19.68
N GLU A 199 -8.51 -8.53 -19.51
CA GLU A 199 -8.74 -9.10 -18.18
C GLU A 199 -7.45 -9.57 -17.51
N PHE A 200 -6.51 -10.11 -18.29
CA PHE A 200 -5.18 -10.48 -17.80
C PHE A 200 -4.41 -9.27 -17.26
N GLN A 201 -4.44 -8.15 -17.99
CA GLN A 201 -3.79 -6.90 -17.55
C GLN A 201 -4.46 -6.32 -16.28
N ILE A 202 -5.79 -6.38 -16.21
CA ILE A 202 -6.54 -5.95 -15.01
C ILE A 202 -6.15 -6.83 -13.81
N ALA A 203 -6.13 -8.15 -13.98
CA ALA A 203 -5.77 -9.09 -12.93
C ALA A 203 -4.33 -8.86 -12.43
N CYS A 204 -3.37 -8.63 -13.33
CA CYS A 204 -2.00 -8.27 -12.99
C CYS A 204 -1.94 -6.97 -12.15
N THR A 205 -2.71 -5.95 -12.55
CA THR A 205 -2.79 -4.69 -11.81
C THR A 205 -3.38 -4.88 -10.40
N GLN A 206 -4.37 -5.77 -10.27
CA GLN A 206 -4.94 -6.11 -8.97
C GLN A 206 -3.95 -6.85 -8.07
N VAL A 207 -3.14 -7.77 -8.61
CA VAL A 207 -2.04 -8.41 -7.87
C VAL A 207 -1.03 -7.36 -7.40
N GLU A 208 -0.61 -6.46 -8.28
CA GLU A 208 0.28 -5.35 -7.91
C GLU A 208 -0.29 -4.53 -6.75
N ARG A 209 -1.60 -4.22 -6.77
CA ARG A 209 -2.28 -3.47 -5.72
C ARG A 209 -2.33 -4.24 -4.40
N ILE A 210 -2.64 -5.55 -4.45
CA ILE A 210 -2.65 -6.42 -3.26
C ILE A 210 -1.26 -6.49 -2.63
N THR A 211 -0.21 -6.67 -3.42
CA THR A 211 1.18 -6.69 -2.96
C THR A 211 1.55 -5.38 -2.26
N TYR A 212 1.17 -4.22 -2.83
CA TYR A 212 1.42 -2.93 -2.19
C TYR A 212 0.75 -2.81 -0.82
N LEU A 213 -0.52 -3.23 -0.72
CA LEU A 213 -1.27 -3.20 0.54
C LEU A 213 -0.71 -4.16 1.59
N ARG A 214 -0.17 -5.32 1.18
CA ARG A 214 0.56 -6.25 2.07
C ARG A 214 1.85 -5.62 2.58
N LEU A 215 2.64 -5.03 1.69
CA LEU A 215 3.90 -4.36 2.04
C LEU A 215 3.69 -3.20 3.00
N LYS A 216 2.66 -2.38 2.77
CA LYS A 216 2.32 -1.26 3.66
C LYS A 216 1.89 -1.73 5.05
N ALA A 217 1.29 -2.92 5.16
CA ALA A 217 0.97 -3.50 6.46
C ALA A 217 2.22 -4.06 7.17
N PHE A 218 3.18 -4.59 6.41
CA PHE A 218 4.42 -5.16 6.95
C PHE A 218 5.47 -4.12 7.35
N LEU A 219 5.62 -3.09 6.52
CA LEU A 219 6.48 -1.94 6.76
C LEU A 219 5.56 -0.83 7.27
N LEU A 220 5.28 -0.84 8.57
CA LEU A 220 4.56 0.24 9.24
C LEU A 220 5.26 1.57 8.89
N ASP A 221 4.53 2.47 8.23
CA ASP A 221 5.00 3.84 7.89
C ASP A 221 5.16 4.70 9.15
#